data_AF-A0A3N5YHI8-F1
#
_entry.id   AF-A0A3N5YHI8-F1
#
_cell.length_a   1.000
_cell.length_b   1.000
_cell.length_c   1.000
_cell.angle_alpha   90.00
_cell.angle_beta   90.00
_cell.angle_gamma   90.00
#
_symmetry.space_group_name_H-M   'P 1'
#
loop_
_entity.id
_entity.type
_entity.pdbx_description
1 polymer ?
#
loop_
_entity_poly.entity_id
_entity_poly.type
_entity_poly.pdbx_seq_one_letter_code
_entity_poly.pdbx_strand_id
1 'polypeptide(L)' 'MSGTQRAGIRPGLRVSIVMKADQKSGKLTHGVVQDILTGSSVHPHGIKVRLVTGEVGRVKEIRS' A
#
# COMPACT_ATOMS: atom_id res chain seq x y z
N MET A 1 1.25 -10.35 5.09
CA MET A 1 -0.18 -10.51 4.75
C MET A 1 -0.51 -9.78 3.44
N SER A 2 -1.59 -10.18 2.74
CA SER A 2 -2.02 -9.56 1.46
C SER A 2 -2.55 -8.13 1.65
N GLY A 3 -2.15 -7.22 0.76
CA GLY A 3 -2.56 -5.82 0.75
C GLY A 3 -3.90 -5.51 0.08
N THR A 4 -4.73 -6.52 -0.24
CA THR A 4 -5.98 -6.33 -1.01
C THR A 4 -7.19 -5.95 -0.17
N GLN A 5 -7.15 -6.22 1.14
CA GLN A 5 -8.25 -5.94 2.06
C GLN A 5 -7.98 -4.67 2.87
N ARG A 6 -8.89 -3.71 2.82
CA ARG A 6 -8.80 -2.45 3.57
C ARG A 6 -8.80 -2.69 5.08
N ALA A 7 -9.56 -3.68 5.56
CA ALA A 7 -9.63 -4.02 6.99
C ALA A 7 -8.25 -4.38 7.60
N GLY A 8 -7.32 -4.89 6.79
CA GLY A 8 -5.97 -5.23 7.22
C GLY A 8 -4.97 -4.07 7.20
N ILE A 9 -5.39 -2.87 6.76
CA ILE A 9 -4.50 -1.72 6.56
C ILE A 9 -4.99 -0.55 7.40
N ARG A 10 -4.08 0.01 8.20
CA ARG A 10 -4.32 1.17 9.06
C ARG A 10 -3.13 2.13 8.99
N PRO A 11 -3.33 3.44 9.22
CA PRO A 11 -2.24 4.37 9.45
C PRO A 11 -1.28 3.85 10.54
N GLY A 12 0.02 4.08 10.37
CA GLY A 12 1.08 3.56 11.25
C GLY A 12 1.57 2.15 10.92
N LEU A 13 0.92 1.43 10.00
CA LEU A 13 1.34 0.09 9.60
C LEU A 13 2.53 0.11 8.62
N ARG A 14 3.50 -0.78 8.80
CA ARG A 14 4.59 -0.96 7.83
C ARG A 14 4.11 -1.78 6.64
N VAL A 15 4.32 -1.28 5.44
CA VAL A 15 3.86 -1.90 4.20
C VAL A 15 4.91 -1.78 3.09
N SER A 16 4.82 -2.68 2.13
CA SER A 16 5.48 -2.59 0.84
C SER A 16 4.45 -2.16 -0.21
N ILE A 17 4.69 -1.05 -0.88
CA ILE A 17 3.85 -0.55 -1.96
C ILE A 17 4.56 -0.67 -3.31
N VAL A 18 3.79 -0.83 -4.37
CA VAL A 18 4.26 -0.56 -5.73
C VAL A 18 3.77 0.82 -6.17
N MET A 19 4.69 1.68 -6.60
CA MET A 19 4.38 2.98 -7.18
C MET A 19 4.00 2.82 -8.65
N LYS A 20 3.32 3.81 -9.24
CA LYS A 20 2.93 3.76 -10.66
C LYS A 20 4.15 3.59 -11.59
N ALA A 21 5.23 4.31 -11.29
CA ALA A 21 6.50 4.22 -12.04
C ALA A 21 7.11 2.81 -11.99
N ASP A 22 6.90 2.09 -10.89
CA ASP A 22 7.49 0.78 -10.63
C ASP A 22 6.57 -0.40 -11.00
N GLN A 23 5.39 -0.16 -11.58
CA GLN A 23 4.47 -1.24 -11.94
C GLN A 23 5.05 -2.21 -12.97
N LYS A 24 5.94 -1.73 -13.86
CA LYS A 24 6.63 -2.57 -14.86
C LYS A 24 7.83 -3.31 -14.27
N SER A 25 8.58 -2.66 -13.38
CA SER A 25 9.79 -3.23 -12.75
C SER A 25 9.45 -4.16 -11.59
N GLY A 26 8.27 -4.03 -10.99
CA GLY A 26 7.89 -4.74 -9.78
C GLY A 26 8.60 -4.24 -8.52
N LYS A 27 9.37 -3.15 -8.61
CA LYS A 27 10.10 -2.59 -7.47
C LYS A 27 9.11 -2.17 -6.38
N LEU A 28 9.41 -2.59 -5.15
CA LEU A 28 8.61 -2.27 -3.99
C LEU A 28 9.29 -1.19 -3.14
N THR A 29 8.52 -0.19 -2.75
CA THR A 29 8.94 0.85 -1.81
C THR A 29 8.37 0.50 -0.44
N HIS A 30 9.19 0.58 0.60
CA HIS A 30 8.80 0.23 1.95
C HIS A 30 8.56 1.50 2.75
N GLY A 31 7.55 1.50 3.60
CA GLY A 31 7.35 2.59 4.54
C GLY A 31 6.15 2.38 5.44
N VAL A 32 5.79 3.45 6.13
CA VAL A 32 4.68 3.49 7.08
C VAL A 32 3.48 4.15 6.42
N VAL A 33 2.30 3.55 6.52
CA VAL A 33 1.05 4.13 6.00
C VAL A 33 0.74 5.43 6.75
N GLN A 34 0.54 6.52 6.00
CA GLN A 34 -0.03 7.76 6.47
C GLN A 34 -1.54 7.76 6.21
N ASP A 35 -1.94 7.72 4.94
CA ASP A 35 -3.34 7.81 4.53
C ASP A 35 -3.77 6.60 3.69
N ILE A 36 -5.05 6.22 3.82
CA ILE A 36 -5.70 5.21 2.98
C ILE A 36 -6.53 5.94 1.92
N LEU A 37 -6.21 5.72 0.65
CA LEU A 37 -6.80 6.44 -0.49
C LEU A 37 -7.78 5.59 -1.31
N THR A 38 -8.07 4.36 -0.87
CA THR A 38 -9.09 3.49 -1.47
C THR A 38 -10.28 3.39 -0.53
N GLY A 39 -11.47 3.75 -1.02
CA GLY A 39 -12.71 3.67 -0.24
C GLY A 39 -13.26 2.25 -0.13
N SER A 40 -13.18 1.47 -1.21
CA SER A 40 -13.67 0.09 -1.27
C SER A 40 -13.00 -0.81 -0.24
N SER A 41 -13.77 -1.76 0.31
CA SER A 41 -13.30 -2.73 1.30
C SER A 41 -12.25 -3.69 0.75
N VAL A 42 -12.34 -4.03 -0.54
CA VAL A 42 -11.41 -4.93 -1.25
C VAL A 42 -11.02 -4.31 -2.58
N HIS A 43 -9.75 -4.47 -2.97
CA HIS A 43 -9.26 -4.04 -4.28
C HIS A 43 -8.28 -5.07 -4.86
N PRO A 44 -8.47 -5.53 -6.12
CA PRO A 44 -7.72 -6.66 -6.68
C PRO A 44 -6.21 -6.39 -6.79
N HIS A 45 -5.80 -5.16 -7.06
CA HIS A 45 -4.38 -4.81 -7.21
C HIS A 45 -3.71 -4.36 -5.90
N GLY A 46 -4.46 -4.31 -4.79
CA GLY A 46 -4.03 -3.74 -3.53
C GLY A 46 -4.72 -2.42 -3.20
N ILE A 47 -4.80 -2.11 -1.91
CA ILE A 47 -5.31 -0.84 -1.39
C ILE A 47 -4.31 0.28 -1.70
N LYS A 48 -4.80 1.39 -2.25
CA LYS A 48 -3.99 2.58 -2.49
C LYS A 48 -3.76 3.31 -1.17
N VAL A 49 -2.51 3.59 -0.85
CA VAL A 49 -2.10 4.33 0.36
C VAL A 49 -1.08 5.40 0.02
N ARG A 50 -0.94 6.36 0.93
CA ARG A 50 0.18 7.30 1.00
C ARG A 50 1.10 6.87 2.15
N LEU A 51 2.40 6.86 1.92
CA LEU A 51 3.40 6.66 2.98
C LEU A 51 3.67 7.97 3.71
N VAL A 52 4.17 7.91 4.94
CA VAL A 52 4.61 9.09 5.72
C VAL A 52 5.67 9.91 4.98
N THR A 53 6.50 9.24 4.16
CA THR A 53 7.52 9.84 3.30
C THR A 53 6.94 10.52 2.04
N GLY A 54 5.64 10.38 1.78
CA GLY A 54 4.90 11.07 0.71
C GLY A 54 4.61 10.23 -0.52
N GLU A 55 5.23 9.06 -0.68
CA GLU A 55 5.01 8.19 -1.84
C GLU A 55 3.60 7.59 -1.83
N VAL A 56 3.03 7.48 -3.03
CA VAL A 56 1.68 6.92 -3.23
C VAL A 56 1.77 5.67 -4.09
N GLY A 57 1.16 4.59 -3.61
CA GLY A 57 1.20 3.31 -4.30
C GLY A 57 0.12 2.34 -3.85
N ARG A 58 0.13 1.14 -4.44
CA ARG A 58 -0.76 0.03 -4.07
C ARG A 58 -0.03 -0.91 -3.12
N VAL A 59 -0.62 -1.23 -1.98
CA VAL A 59 -0.03 -2.18 -1.02
C VAL A 59 0.05 -3.57 -1.66
N LYS A 60 1.25 -4.14 -1.65
CA LYS A 60 1.51 -5.52 -2.06
C LYS A 60 1.69 -6.43 -0.86
N GLU A 61 2.41 -5.94 0.14
CA GLU A 61 2.69 -6.70 1.35
C GLU A 61 2.48 -5.84 2.59
N ILE A 62 1.90 -6.45 3.62
CA ILE A 62 1.90 -5.91 4.98
C ILE A 62 3.06 -6.55 5.73
N ARG A 63 3.93 -5.69 6.28
CA ARG A 63 5.09 -6.07 7.09
C ARG A 63 4.71 -5.90 8.57
N SER A 64 4.53 -7.02 9.26
CA SER A 64 4.32 -7.09 10.72
C SER A 64 5.63 -6.89 11.46
#